data_AF-A0A4R4ZKZ2-F1
#
_entry.id   AF-A0A4R4ZKZ2-F1
#
_cell.length_a   1.000
_cell.length_b   1.000
_cell.length_c   1.000
_cell.angle_alpha   90.00
_cell.angle_beta   90.00
_cell.angle_gamma   90.00
#
_symmetry.space_group_name_H-M   'P 1'
#
loop_
_entity.id
_entity.type
_entity.pdbx_description
1 polymer ?
#
loop_
_entity_poly.entity_id
_entity_poly.type
_entity_poly.pdbx_seq_one_letter_code
_entity_poly.pdbx_strand_id
1 'polypeptide(L)'
;GVYRQYREYARDFDVAIRVVGNKVQGADDIAYLREHVGDDLLTWVGQSSAVRALEQGRQGVVLEEQNEAALGQMCAEVDARTKDWEKFQRQAVEFHVKNARSWANRATGEDLEAQVDPEFRFPVAHAR
;
A
#
# COMPACT_ATOMS: atom_id res chain seq x y z
N GLY A 1 -13.86 -2.59 9.51
CA GLY A 1 -13.12 -1.42 9.00
C GLY A 1 -12.11 -1.86 7.97
N VAL A 2 -11.58 -0.92 7.19
CA VAL A 2 -10.68 -1.19 6.05
C VAL A 2 -9.52 -2.12 6.44
N TYR A 3 -8.82 -1.86 7.55
CA TYR A 3 -7.72 -2.71 8.02
C TYR A 3 -8.10 -4.20 8.18
N ARG A 4 -9.24 -4.50 8.82
CA ARG A 4 -9.70 -5.90 9.01
C ARG A 4 -9.99 -6.60 7.69
N GLN A 5 -10.58 -5.88 6.73
CA GLN A 5 -10.86 -6.41 5.38
C GLN A 5 -9.55 -6.73 4.64
N TYR A 6 -8.57 -5.83 4.71
CA TYR A 6 -7.25 -6.06 4.10
C TYR A 6 -6.53 -7.25 4.76
N ARG A 7 -6.58 -7.38 6.09
CA ARG A 7 -6.04 -8.54 6.82
C ARG A 7 -6.70 -9.85 6.39
N GLU A 8 -8.02 -9.87 6.26
CA GLU A 8 -8.75 -11.05 5.77
C GLU A 8 -8.36 -11.40 4.33
N TYR A 9 -8.32 -10.42 3.43
CA TYR A 9 -7.93 -10.66 2.04
C TYR A 9 -6.49 -11.09 1.88
N ALA A 10 -5.57 -10.61 2.72
CA ALA A 10 -4.16 -10.96 2.66
C ALA A 10 -3.82 -12.31 3.31
N ARG A 11 -4.70 -12.83 4.17
CA ARG A 11 -4.43 -13.98 5.04
C ARG A 11 -3.90 -15.19 4.30
N ASP A 12 -4.46 -15.47 3.13
CA ASP A 12 -4.13 -16.66 2.33
C ASP A 12 -3.01 -16.42 1.32
N PHE A 13 -2.53 -15.18 1.22
CA PHE A 13 -1.55 -14.75 0.21
C PHE A 13 -0.20 -14.35 0.81
N ASP A 14 -0.04 -14.46 2.13
CA ASP A 14 1.21 -14.12 2.82
C ASP A 14 1.69 -12.70 2.40
N VAL A 15 0.74 -11.76 2.33
CA VAL A 15 1.02 -10.35 2.05
C VAL A 15 1.25 -9.64 3.38
N ALA A 16 2.45 -9.08 3.57
CA ALA A 16 2.75 -8.28 4.74
C ALA A 16 1.91 -7.00 4.73
N ILE A 17 1.23 -6.72 5.84
CA ILE A 17 0.44 -5.50 6.01
C ILE A 17 1.11 -4.63 7.07
N ARG A 18 1.30 -3.36 6.72
CA ARG A 18 1.68 -2.30 7.65
C ARG A 18 0.69 -1.16 7.51
N VAL A 19 0.42 -0.49 8.61
CA VAL A 19 -0.54 0.60 8.74
C VAL A 19 0.22 1.90 8.98
N VAL A 20 -0.16 2.92 8.21
CA VAL A 20 0.31 4.29 8.40
C VAL A 20 -0.88 5.15 8.76
N GLY A 21 -0.84 5.79 9.93
CA GLY A 21 -1.83 6.80 10.29
C GLY A 21 -1.71 8.01 9.37
N ASN A 22 -2.81 8.48 8.81
CA ASN A 22 -2.82 9.64 7.93
C ASN A 22 -3.62 10.78 8.54
N LYS A 23 -3.06 11.99 8.56
CA LYS A 23 -3.65 13.20 9.15
C LYS A 23 -3.91 13.08 10.66
N VAL A 24 -3.00 12.42 11.37
CA VAL A 24 -3.07 12.27 12.83
C VAL A 24 -2.96 13.65 13.49
N GLN A 25 -3.88 13.98 14.39
CA GLN A 25 -3.96 15.28 15.04
C GLN A 25 -3.32 15.31 16.42
N GLY A 26 -3.24 14.17 17.11
CA GLY A 26 -2.70 14.13 18.46
C GLY A 26 -2.61 12.74 19.07
N ALA A 27 -2.35 12.71 20.39
CA ALA A 27 -2.12 11.49 21.14
C ALA A 27 -3.33 10.53 21.14
N ASP A 28 -4.55 11.05 21.14
CA ASP A 28 -5.77 10.23 21.15
C ASP A 28 -5.93 9.43 19.86
N ASP A 29 -5.62 10.03 18.70
CA ASP A 29 -5.60 9.35 17.41
C ASP A 29 -4.55 8.23 17.39
N ILE A 30 -3.37 8.49 17.97
CA ILE A 30 -2.29 7.50 18.06
C ILE A 30 -2.73 6.34 18.96
N ALA A 31 -3.34 6.65 20.11
CA ALA A 31 -3.86 5.64 21.04
C ALA A 31 -4.93 4.77 20.35
N TYR A 32 -5.87 5.40 19.63
CA TYR A 32 -6.88 4.71 18.84
C TYR A 32 -6.24 3.77 17.80
N LEU A 33 -5.28 4.25 17.01
CA LEU A 33 -4.61 3.44 16.00
C LEU A 33 -3.89 2.24 16.63
N ARG A 34 -3.14 2.46 17.71
CA ARG A 34 -2.45 1.38 18.44
C ARG A 34 -3.42 0.32 18.96
N GLU A 35 -4.55 0.73 19.53
CA GLU A 35 -5.58 -0.19 20.01
C GLU A 35 -6.15 -1.05 18.86
N HIS A 36 -6.37 -0.46 17.68
CA HIS A 36 -7.12 -1.10 16.61
C HIS A 36 -6.27 -1.93 15.64
N VAL A 37 -5.00 -1.56 15.45
CA VAL A 37 -4.11 -2.22 14.50
C VAL A 37 -2.87 -2.86 15.15
N GLY A 38 -2.59 -2.55 16.42
CA GLY A 38 -1.50 -3.13 17.19
C GLY A 38 -0.14 -2.94 16.51
N ASP A 39 0.62 -4.03 16.45
CA ASP A 39 1.99 -4.06 15.90
C ASP A 39 2.04 -3.84 14.38
N ASP A 40 0.89 -3.83 13.70
CA ASP A 40 0.85 -3.46 12.28
C ASP A 40 0.96 -1.94 12.10
N LEU A 41 0.77 -1.10 13.14
CA LEU A 41 1.04 0.34 13.07
C LEU A 41 2.55 0.60 12.92
N LEU A 42 2.97 0.97 11.72
CA LEU A 42 4.36 1.29 11.41
C LEU A 42 4.71 2.70 11.88
N THR A 43 3.93 3.69 11.46
CA THR A 43 4.16 5.12 11.74
C THR A 43 2.90 5.94 11.45
N TRP A 44 2.98 7.26 11.54
CA TRP A 44 1.90 8.16 11.16
C TRP A 44 2.42 9.50 10.64
N VAL A 45 1.66 10.10 9.73
CA VAL A 45 1.87 11.47 9.28
C VAL A 45 0.78 12.38 9.87
N GLY A 46 1.21 13.53 10.36
CA GLY A 46 0.32 14.52 10.95
C GLY A 46 -0.36 15.40 9.90
N GLN A 47 -1.10 16.40 10.37
CA GLN A 47 -1.51 17.49 9.49
C GLN A 47 -0.27 18.26 9.02
N SER A 48 -0.06 18.35 7.70
CA SER A 48 1.08 19.05 7.11
C SER A 48 0.65 20.39 6.51
N SER A 49 1.24 21.46 7.04
CA SER A 49 1.16 22.79 6.47
C SER A 49 1.93 22.90 5.15
N ALA A 50 3.03 22.16 5.04
CA ALA A 50 3.83 22.07 3.82
C ALA A 50 3.05 21.44 2.67
N VAL A 51 2.38 20.30 2.90
CA VAL A 51 1.51 19.67 1.89
C VAL A 51 0.38 20.62 1.49
N ARG A 52 -0.29 21.25 2.45
CA ARG A 52 -1.34 22.23 2.14
C ARG A 52 -0.82 23.41 1.31
N ALA A 53 0.40 23.87 1.57
CA ALA A 53 1.02 24.94 0.81
C ALA A 53 1.38 24.50 -0.62
N LEU A 54 1.87 23.27 -0.82
CA LEU A 54 2.09 22.69 -2.17
C LEU A 54 0.78 22.58 -2.95
N GLU A 55 -0.28 22.09 -2.31
CA GLU A 55 -1.62 21.99 -2.93
C GLU A 55 -2.16 23.37 -3.36
N GLN A 56 -1.74 24.44 -2.68
CA GLN A 56 -2.05 25.83 -3.05
C GLN A 56 -1.09 26.42 -4.10
N GLY A 57 -0.19 25.62 -4.68
CA GLY A 57 0.76 26.05 -5.71
C GLY A 57 1.98 26.79 -5.19
N ARG A 58 2.24 26.80 -3.87
CA ARG A 58 3.44 27.43 -3.31
C ARG A 58 4.66 26.53 -3.53
N GLN A 59 5.78 27.13 -3.87
CA GLN A 59 7.05 26.42 -4.10
C GLN A 59 8.01 26.57 -2.91
N GLY A 60 9.03 25.71 -2.84
CA GLY A 60 10.10 25.83 -1.85
C GLY A 60 9.68 25.53 -0.41
N VAL A 61 8.57 24.82 -0.20
CA VAL A 61 8.12 24.46 1.14
C VAL A 61 8.85 23.22 1.64
N VAL A 62 9.21 23.26 2.91
CA VAL A 62 9.95 22.20 3.60
C VAL A 62 8.97 21.39 4.44
N LEU A 63 9.06 20.07 4.36
CA LEU A 63 8.21 19.17 5.13
C LEU A 63 8.54 19.28 6.62
N GLU A 64 7.53 19.08 7.48
CA GLU A 64 7.76 19.02 8.92
C GLU A 64 8.66 17.82 9.28
N GLU A 65 9.61 18.01 10.20
CA GLU A 65 10.60 17.00 10.59
C GLU A 65 9.96 15.67 10.99
N GLN A 66 8.84 15.70 11.71
CA GLN A 66 8.14 14.47 12.11
C GLN A 66 7.56 13.71 10.90
N ASN A 67 7.05 14.43 9.90
CA ASN A 67 6.51 13.82 8.68
C ASN A 67 7.65 13.28 7.81
N GLU A 68 8.79 13.97 7.74
CA GLU A 68 9.99 13.47 7.05
C GLU A 68 10.54 12.19 7.71
N ALA A 69 10.61 12.16 9.04
CA ALA A 69 11.02 10.97 9.78
C ALA A 69 10.06 9.78 9.54
N ALA A 70 8.74 10.03 9.51
CA ALA A 70 7.74 9.01 9.19
C ALA A 70 7.93 8.44 7.78
N LEU A 71 8.19 9.31 6.78
CA LEU A 71 8.53 8.86 5.42
C LEU A 71 9.82 8.03 5.39
N GLY A 72 10.84 8.43 6.16
CA GLY A 72 12.07 7.66 6.30
C GLY A 72 11.82 6.25 6.85
N GLN A 73 10.94 6.11 7.85
CA GLN A 73 10.53 4.80 8.38
C GLN A 73 9.77 3.96 7.34
N MET A 74 8.90 4.59 6.55
CA MET A 74 8.19 3.90 5.46
C MET A 74 9.16 3.39 4.40
N CYS A 75 10.11 4.21 3.98
CA CYS A 75 11.16 3.79 3.03
C CYS A 75 11.98 2.63 3.61
N ALA A 76 12.44 2.74 4.87
CA ALA A 76 13.22 1.70 5.51
C ALA A 76 12.47 0.36 5.64
N GLU A 77 11.18 0.38 5.99
CA GLU A 77 10.37 -0.85 6.06
C GLU A 77 10.20 -1.50 4.68
N VAL A 78 10.05 -0.70 3.61
CA VAL A 78 9.98 -1.22 2.24
C VAL A 78 11.33 -1.77 1.79
N ASP A 79 12.41 -1.03 2.00
CA ASP A 79 13.77 -1.40 1.58
C ASP A 79 14.28 -2.65 2.33
N ALA A 80 13.83 -2.88 3.56
CA ALA A 80 14.16 -4.07 4.33
C ALA A 80 13.48 -5.35 3.82
N ARG A 81 12.57 -5.25 2.84
CA ARG A 81 11.80 -6.39 2.32
C ARG A 81 12.24 -6.73 0.91
N THR A 82 12.87 -7.90 0.76
CA THR A 82 13.15 -8.45 -0.56
C THR A 82 11.85 -8.74 -1.31
N LYS A 83 11.74 -8.23 -2.54
CA LYS A 83 10.56 -8.43 -3.37
C LYS A 83 10.61 -9.80 -4.06
N ASP A 84 9.68 -10.67 -3.69
CA ASP A 84 9.43 -11.92 -4.42
C ASP A 84 8.57 -11.64 -5.66
N TRP A 85 9.23 -11.48 -6.81
CA TRP A 85 8.57 -11.19 -8.08
C TRP A 85 7.76 -12.35 -8.65
N GLU A 86 8.15 -13.59 -8.38
CA GLU A 86 7.42 -14.76 -8.85
C GLU A 86 6.10 -14.90 -8.10
N LYS A 87 6.14 -14.76 -6.77
CA LYS A 87 4.94 -14.71 -5.93
C LYS A 87 4.07 -13.53 -6.30
N PHE A 88 4.65 -12.35 -6.47
CA PHE A 88 3.89 -11.16 -6.87
C PHE A 88 3.16 -11.35 -8.20
N GLN A 89 3.85 -11.83 -9.25
CA GLN A 89 3.23 -12.08 -10.55
C GLN A 89 2.13 -13.14 -10.47
N ARG A 90 2.40 -14.27 -9.78
CA ARG A 90 1.42 -15.34 -9.59
C ARG A 90 0.14 -14.82 -8.94
N GLN A 91 0.27 -14.04 -7.87
CA GLN A 91 -0.87 -13.49 -7.14
C GLN A 91 -1.60 -12.40 -7.93
N ALA A 92 -0.88 -11.54 -8.65
CA ALA A 92 -1.49 -10.53 -9.52
C ALA A 92 -2.35 -11.17 -10.61
N VAL A 93 -1.86 -12.23 -11.26
CA VAL A 93 -2.64 -13.01 -12.24
C VAL A 93 -3.86 -13.66 -11.58
N GLU A 94 -3.69 -14.29 -10.41
CA GLU A 94 -4.79 -14.92 -9.68
C GLU A 94 -5.91 -13.91 -9.34
N PHE A 95 -5.54 -12.74 -8.81
CA PHE A 95 -6.51 -11.69 -8.49
C PHE A 95 -7.17 -11.11 -9.73
N HIS A 96 -6.40 -10.92 -10.82
CA HIS A 96 -6.94 -10.45 -12.10
C HIS A 96 -8.00 -11.41 -12.63
N VAL A 97 -7.68 -12.71 -12.72
CA VAL A 97 -8.60 -13.75 -13.19
C VAL A 97 -9.83 -13.86 -12.29
N LYS A 98 -9.65 -13.81 -10.97
CA LYS A 98 -10.77 -13.82 -10.00
C LYS A 98 -11.72 -12.62 -10.22
N ASN A 99 -11.18 -11.43 -10.46
CA ASN A 99 -11.97 -10.22 -10.71
C ASN A 99 -12.64 -10.24 -12.10
N ALA A 100 -11.91 -10.69 -13.13
CA ALA A 100 -12.41 -10.92 -14.48
C ALA A 100 -13.68 -11.78 -14.46
N ARG A 101 -13.60 -12.96 -13.83
CA ARG A 101 -14.70 -13.93 -13.73
C ARG A 101 -15.86 -13.46 -12.86
N SER A 102 -15.57 -12.80 -11.74
CA SER A 102 -16.61 -12.43 -10.76
C SER A 102 -17.50 -11.28 -11.24
N TRP A 103 -16.95 -10.28 -11.92
CA TRP A 103 -17.75 -9.14 -12.37
C TRP A 103 -17.20 -8.42 -13.60
N ALA A 104 -15.88 -8.36 -13.79
CA ALA A 104 -15.29 -7.41 -14.71
C ALA A 104 -15.53 -7.77 -16.19
N ASN A 105 -15.55 -9.07 -16.55
CA ASN A 105 -15.90 -9.48 -17.91
C ASN A 105 -17.34 -9.06 -18.26
N ARG A 106 -18.29 -9.22 -17.32
CA ARG A 106 -19.68 -8.79 -17.53
C ARG A 106 -19.81 -7.27 -17.61
N ALA A 107 -19.03 -6.53 -16.82
CA ALA A 107 -19.08 -5.07 -16.80
C ALA A 107 -18.46 -4.44 -18.06
N THR A 108 -17.46 -5.09 -18.65
CA THR A 108 -16.74 -4.59 -19.83
C THR A 108 -17.27 -5.17 -21.14
N GLY A 109 -17.89 -6.34 -21.11
CA GLY A 109 -18.28 -7.08 -22.32
C GLY A 109 -17.11 -7.80 -23.00
N GLU A 110 -15.94 -7.84 -22.37
CA GLU A 110 -14.71 -8.42 -22.90
C GLU A 110 -14.23 -9.59 -22.03
N ASP A 111 -13.41 -10.47 -22.61
CA ASP A 111 -12.67 -11.47 -21.85
C ASP A 111 -11.34 -10.89 -21.35
N LEU A 112 -11.34 -10.40 -20.11
CA LEU A 112 -10.15 -9.79 -19.53
C LEU A 112 -9.08 -10.83 -19.19
N GLU A 113 -9.38 -12.13 -19.16
CA GLU A 113 -8.37 -13.17 -18.95
C GLU A 113 -7.36 -13.20 -20.11
N ALA A 114 -7.77 -12.82 -21.32
CA ALA A 114 -6.91 -12.74 -22.50
C ALA A 114 -5.82 -11.65 -22.41
N GLN A 115 -5.88 -10.77 -21.41
CA GLN A 115 -4.83 -9.76 -21.14
C GLN A 115 -3.61 -10.36 -20.42
N VAL A 116 -3.71 -11.58 -19.91
CA VAL A 116 -2.60 -12.25 -19.21
C VAL A 116 -1.62 -12.84 -20.23
N ASP A 117 -0.40 -12.32 -20.23
CA ASP A 117 0.73 -12.93 -20.92
C ASP A 117 1.34 -14.04 -20.03
N PRO A 118 1.23 -15.34 -20.40
CA PRO A 118 1.76 -16.45 -19.60
C PRO A 118 3.29 -16.52 -19.64
N GLU A 119 3.94 -15.91 -20.62
CA GLU A 119 5.40 -15.89 -20.79
C GLU A 119 6.05 -14.70 -20.07
N PHE A 120 5.29 -13.69 -19.69
CA PHE A 120 5.81 -12.51 -18.99
C PHE A 120 6.52 -12.88 -17.67
N ARG A 121 7.73 -12.37 -17.50
CA ARG A 121 8.52 -12.45 -16.26
C ARG A 121 9.12 -11.09 -15.94
N PHE A 122 9.10 -10.70 -14.67
CA PHE A 122 9.74 -9.45 -14.26
C PHE A 122 11.27 -9.51 -14.49
N PRO A 123 11.88 -8.46 -15.06
CA PRO A 123 13.32 -8.42 -15.26
C PRO A 123 14.10 -8.61 -13.96
N VAL A 124 15.21 -9.34 -14.03
CA VAL A 124 16.12 -9.63 -12.90
C VAL A 124 16.62 -8.35 -12.20
N ALA A 125 16.68 -7.23 -12.92
CA ALA A 125 17.04 -5.91 -12.37
C ALA A 125 16.14 -5.44 -11.22
N HIS A 126 14.93 -5.99 -11.11
CA HIS A 126 14.01 -5.66 -10.04
C HIS A 126 14.15 -6.57 -8.80
N ALA A 127 14.91 -7.66 -8.85
CA ALA A 127 15.02 -8.67 -7.78
C ALA A 127 15.87 -8.23 -6.56
N ARG A 128 16.06 -6.93 -6.36
CA ARG A 128 16.72 -6.37 -5.16
C ARG A 128 15.75 -6.31 -4.00
#